data_AF-A0A8T1TYH9-F1
#
_entry.id   AF-A0A8T1TYH9-F1
#
_cell.length_a   1.000
_cell.length_b   1.000
_cell.length_c   1.000
_cell.angle_alpha   90.00
_cell.angle_beta   90.00
_cell.angle_gamma   90.00
#
_symmetry.space_group_name_H-M   'P 1'
#
loop_
_entity.id
_entity.type
_entity.pdbx_description
1 polymer ?
#
loop_
_entity_poly.entity_id
_entity_poly.type
_entity_poly.pdbx_seq_one_letter_code
_entity_poly.pdbx_strand_id
1 'polypeptide(L)'
;MGQLTRGMKRCRRRSVDGENEQLTCRASMLHKDFWLEALDEQHRYGFHLRAFHKAWKLEMAEAKEGSSEDTSFFHWLDHGNGKNVNLPECTQQQLRTTQVEYCNAEQRKSYELRFVSNEDDDVVRVQYAASGCVVNTDELSKWIFVIDLSGRMYLGRKRKGRFHHSSFVSGAPILAAGKIIIKNGIIIAVEPHSGHFKPRLENLLALCSILGNHGVDIDSIAFIKPKKWTCAWSFPPQPDLELEDFAASDTDYGADKSDLEESQTLLQELEQ
;
A
#
# COMPACT_ATOMS: atom_id res chain seq x y z
N MET A 1 -38.36 -12.99 18.74
CA MET A 1 -37.24 -12.73 19.66
C MET A 1 -35.97 -12.84 18.83
N GLY A 2 -35.25 -11.80 18.41
CA GLY A 2 -35.33 -10.36 18.55
C GLY A 2 -34.17 -9.78 17.71
N GLN A 3 -34.48 -8.81 16.86
CA GLN A 3 -33.63 -7.76 16.27
C GLN A 3 -32.09 -7.95 16.26
N LEU A 4 -31.50 -8.13 15.07
CA LEU A 4 -30.11 -7.76 14.76
C LEU A 4 -29.99 -7.18 13.33
N THR A 5 -30.75 -6.11 13.07
CA THR A 5 -30.50 -5.21 11.94
C THR A 5 -29.65 -4.04 12.43
N ARG A 6 -28.32 -4.16 12.48
CA ARG A 6 -27.40 -3.02 12.69
C ARG A 6 -25.99 -3.41 12.26
N GLY A 7 -25.57 -2.96 11.06
CA GLY A 7 -24.20 -3.16 10.57
C GLY A 7 -23.91 -2.48 9.25
N MET A 8 -24.77 -2.65 8.24
CA MET A 8 -24.76 -1.87 7.01
C MET A 8 -26.19 -1.78 6.51
N LYS A 9 -26.77 -0.57 6.49
CA LYS A 9 -28.04 -0.37 5.77
C LYS A 9 -27.76 -0.73 4.32
N ARG A 10 -28.38 -1.82 3.86
CA ARG A 10 -28.59 -2.21 2.46
C ARG A 10 -28.32 -1.03 1.52
N CYS A 11 -27.23 -1.08 0.77
CA CYS A 11 -27.10 -0.29 -0.45
C CYS A 11 -27.99 -0.93 -1.52
N ARG A 12 -29.31 -0.88 -1.31
CA ARG A 12 -30.32 -1.21 -2.31
C ARG A 12 -31.03 0.09 -2.60
N ARG A 13 -30.74 0.66 -3.78
CA ARG A 13 -31.39 1.85 -4.34
C ARG A 13 -32.90 1.81 -4.04
N ARG A 14 -33.36 2.77 -3.24
CA ARG A 14 -34.70 3.34 -3.41
C ARG A 14 -34.49 4.74 -3.95
N SER A 15 -34.74 4.87 -5.24
CA SER A 15 -34.93 6.14 -5.93
C SER A 15 -36.20 6.79 -5.39
N VAL A 16 -36.04 7.70 -4.43
CA VAL A 16 -36.95 8.83 -4.20
C VAL A 16 -36.06 9.98 -3.74
N ASP A 17 -36.08 11.05 -4.51
CA ASP A 17 -35.37 12.32 -4.37
C ASP A 17 -33.87 12.33 -4.72
N GLY A 18 -33.59 13.08 -5.79
CA GLY A 18 -32.37 13.02 -6.59
C GLY A 18 -31.22 13.85 -6.06
N GLU A 19 -30.45 13.29 -5.14
CA GLU A 19 -29.03 13.61 -4.98
C GLU A 19 -28.25 12.29 -4.85
N ASN A 20 -27.62 11.89 -5.95
CA ASN A 20 -26.78 10.71 -6.00
C ASN A 20 -25.46 11.06 -5.30
N GLU A 21 -25.41 10.90 -3.97
CA GLU A 21 -24.20 11.08 -3.17
C GLU A 21 -23.17 10.02 -3.61
N GLN A 22 -22.42 10.34 -4.67
CA GLN A 22 -21.23 9.59 -5.03
C GLN A 22 -20.29 9.73 -3.85
N LEU A 23 -20.06 8.64 -3.10
CA LEU A 23 -18.94 8.56 -2.17
C LEU A 23 -17.67 8.86 -2.96
N THR A 24 -17.20 10.10 -2.90
CA THR A 24 -15.95 10.52 -3.53
C THR A 24 -14.82 9.94 -2.69
N CYS A 25 -14.36 8.75 -3.06
CA CYS A 25 -13.17 8.20 -2.44
C CYS A 25 -11.95 9.03 -2.89
N ARG A 26 -11.22 9.60 -1.93
CA ARG A 26 -9.95 10.26 -2.26
C ARG A 26 -8.93 9.19 -2.60
N ALA A 27 -8.22 9.42 -3.71
CA ALA A 27 -7.09 8.57 -4.08
C ALA A 27 -6.05 8.55 -2.96
N SER A 28 -5.55 7.36 -2.64
CA SER A 28 -4.41 7.18 -1.73
C SER A 28 -3.13 7.43 -2.53
N MET A 29 -2.39 8.46 -2.13
CA MET A 29 -1.09 8.81 -2.71
C MET A 29 0.01 7.95 -2.11
N LEU A 30 1.09 7.74 -2.87
CA LEU A 30 2.31 7.14 -2.33
C LEU A 30 2.85 8.03 -1.20
N HIS A 31 3.13 7.41 -0.06
CA HIS A 31 3.63 8.11 1.12
C HIS A 31 5.03 8.68 0.87
N LYS A 32 5.31 9.87 1.44
CA LYS A 32 6.55 10.63 1.23
C LYS A 32 7.84 9.83 1.44
N ASP A 33 7.82 8.90 2.39
CA ASP A 33 8.97 8.03 2.72
C ASP A 33 9.42 7.14 1.55
N PHE A 34 8.59 6.97 0.52
CA PHE A 34 8.86 6.11 -0.64
C PHE A 34 9.05 6.90 -1.94
N TRP A 35 9.02 8.24 -1.90
CA TRP A 35 9.19 9.06 -3.09
C TRP A 35 10.59 8.87 -3.71
N LEU A 36 11.64 8.76 -2.88
CA LEU A 36 12.99 8.50 -3.39
C LEU A 36 13.07 7.20 -4.19
N GLU A 37 12.41 6.13 -3.72
CA GLU A 37 12.37 4.85 -4.44
C GLU A 37 11.61 4.95 -5.77
N ALA A 38 10.50 5.68 -5.79
CA ALA A 38 9.69 5.86 -7.00
C ALA A 38 10.35 6.79 -8.03
N LEU A 39 11.14 7.78 -7.58
CA LEU A 39 11.84 8.74 -8.43
C LEU A 39 13.21 8.23 -8.92
N ASP A 40 13.82 7.30 -8.19
CA ASP A 40 15.09 6.70 -8.58
C ASP A 40 14.93 5.84 -9.84
N GLU A 41 15.66 6.16 -10.91
CA GLU A 41 15.62 5.40 -12.17
C GLU A 41 16.05 3.93 -11.99
N GLN A 42 16.92 3.66 -11.01
CA GLN A 42 17.36 2.31 -10.67
C GLN A 42 16.39 1.58 -9.71
N HIS A 43 15.38 2.29 -9.21
CA HIS A 43 14.40 1.81 -8.23
C HIS A 43 15.04 1.11 -7.03
N ARG A 44 16.14 1.65 -6.50
CA ARG A 44 16.81 1.12 -5.32
C ARG A 44 15.86 1.18 -4.12
N TYR A 45 15.98 0.21 -3.24
CA TYR A 45 15.06 0.05 -2.12
C TYR A 45 15.05 1.30 -1.22
N GLY A 46 13.85 1.85 -0.99
CA GLY A 46 13.66 3.15 -0.36
C GLY A 46 14.20 3.23 1.05
N PHE A 47 14.23 2.11 1.79
CA PHE A 47 14.77 2.07 3.15
C PHE A 47 16.26 2.42 3.13
N HIS A 48 17.01 1.85 2.18
CA HIS A 48 18.42 2.15 1.99
C HIS A 48 18.61 3.58 1.47
N LEU A 49 17.84 3.99 0.45
CA LEU A 49 17.92 5.35 -0.11
C LEU A 49 17.73 6.43 0.97
N ARG A 50 16.83 6.24 1.93
CA ARG A 50 16.63 7.19 3.03
C ARG A 50 17.83 7.31 3.96
N ALA A 51 18.51 6.21 4.26
CA ALA A 51 19.72 6.25 5.09
C ALA A 51 20.81 7.09 4.39
N PHE A 52 21.04 6.86 3.10
CA PHE A 52 21.96 7.65 2.29
C PHE A 52 21.51 9.10 2.14
N HIS A 53 20.22 9.35 1.97
CA HIS A 53 19.68 10.71 1.90
C HIS A 53 19.88 11.47 3.21
N LYS A 54 19.78 10.81 4.36
CA LYS A 54 20.10 11.41 5.66
C LYS A 54 21.58 11.79 5.75
N ALA A 55 22.48 10.91 5.32
CA ALA A 55 23.92 11.19 5.27
C ALA A 55 24.24 12.38 4.34
N TRP A 56 23.65 12.40 3.14
CA TRP A 56 23.78 13.51 2.19
C TRP A 56 23.32 14.84 2.79
N LYS A 57 22.15 14.88 3.45
CA LYS A 57 21.64 16.10 4.10
C LYS A 57 22.60 16.65 5.16
N LEU A 58 23.24 15.77 5.94
CA LEU A 58 24.22 16.18 6.95
C LEU A 58 25.48 16.77 6.29
N GLU A 59 26.00 16.11 5.26
CA GLU A 59 27.16 16.61 4.50
C GLU A 59 26.87 17.98 3.84
N MET A 60 25.68 18.15 3.26
CA MET A 60 25.26 19.43 2.67
C MET A 60 25.09 20.54 3.70
N ALA A 61 24.70 20.22 4.94
CA ALA A 61 24.60 21.20 6.02
C ALA A 61 25.97 21.64 6.55
N GLU A 62 26.99 20.78 6.46
CA GLU A 62 28.37 21.06 6.90
C GLU A 62 29.21 21.75 5.81
N ALA A 63 28.81 21.65 4.54
CA ALA A 63 29.48 22.30 3.42
C ALA A 63 29.32 23.82 3.49
N LYS A 64 30.43 24.58 3.54
CA LYS A 64 30.40 26.04 3.44
C LYS A 64 29.91 26.47 2.05
N GLU A 65 29.08 27.53 2.01
CA GLU A 65 28.61 28.18 0.78
C GLU A 65 29.79 28.42 -0.18
N GLY A 66 29.91 27.59 -1.22
CA GLY A 66 30.93 27.76 -2.27
C GLY A 66 31.57 26.49 -2.83
N SER A 67 31.36 25.30 -2.27
CA SER A 67 32.01 24.08 -2.79
C SER A 67 31.10 22.85 -2.88
N SER A 68 30.17 22.83 -3.82
CA SER A 68 29.65 21.55 -4.31
C SER A 68 28.96 21.70 -5.67
N GLU A 69 29.52 21.06 -6.71
CA GLU A 69 28.83 20.81 -7.98
C GLU A 69 27.84 19.62 -7.88
N ASP A 70 27.70 18.98 -6.71
CA ASP A 70 26.72 17.92 -6.48
C ASP A 70 25.32 18.51 -6.29
N THR A 71 24.73 18.93 -7.41
CA THR A 71 23.45 19.67 -7.46
C THR A 71 22.22 18.83 -7.06
N SER A 72 22.34 17.52 -6.87
CA SER A 72 21.25 16.64 -6.42
C SER A 72 21.72 15.43 -5.62
N PHE A 73 20.83 14.88 -4.78
CA PHE A 73 21.07 13.66 -4.01
C PHE A 73 21.53 12.47 -4.87
N PHE A 74 20.89 12.22 -6.02
CA PHE A 74 21.25 11.09 -6.89
C PHE A 74 22.62 11.29 -7.54
N HIS A 75 22.98 12.53 -7.90
CA HIS A 75 24.33 12.82 -8.38
C HIS A 75 25.37 12.55 -7.30
N TRP A 76 25.16 13.04 -6.08
CA TRP A 76 26.04 12.77 -4.95
C TRP A 76 26.18 11.27 -4.66
N LEU A 77 25.09 10.52 -4.77
CA LEU A 77 25.03 9.09 -4.47
C LEU A 77 25.79 8.24 -5.50
N ASP A 78 25.70 8.58 -6.79
CA ASP A 78 26.22 7.77 -7.90
C ASP A 78 27.58 8.26 -8.42
N HIS A 79 27.82 9.57 -8.39
CA HIS A 79 29.00 10.24 -8.96
C HIS A 79 29.83 11.01 -7.94
N GLY A 80 29.23 11.47 -6.84
CA GLY A 80 29.90 12.21 -5.78
C GLY A 80 30.42 11.34 -4.63
N ASN A 81 30.53 11.94 -3.45
CA ASN A 81 31.10 11.31 -2.24
C ASN A 81 30.30 10.08 -1.79
N GLY A 82 28.98 10.11 -1.96
CA GLY A 82 28.07 9.01 -1.61
C GLY A 82 28.43 7.67 -2.26
N LYS A 83 29.16 7.70 -3.38
CA LYS A 83 29.63 6.49 -4.08
C LYS A 83 30.51 5.59 -3.19
N ASN A 84 31.25 6.18 -2.26
CA ASN A 84 32.25 5.49 -1.43
C ASN A 84 31.81 5.38 0.05
N VAL A 85 30.60 5.85 0.39
CA VAL A 85 30.06 5.80 1.75
C VAL A 85 29.46 4.42 2.01
N ASN A 86 29.77 3.84 3.18
CA ASN A 86 29.08 2.68 3.71
C ASN A 86 28.43 3.07 5.03
N LEU A 87 27.12 2.87 5.14
CA LEU A 87 26.36 3.17 6.34
C LEU A 87 26.13 1.89 7.16
N PRO A 88 25.99 1.99 8.50
CA PRO A 88 25.66 0.85 9.35
C PRO A 88 24.39 0.11 8.91
N GLU A 89 23.40 0.84 8.39
CA GLU A 89 22.12 0.29 7.93
C GLU A 89 22.22 -0.39 6.57
N CYS A 90 23.12 0.08 5.69
CA CYS A 90 23.25 -0.42 4.33
C CYS A 90 24.61 -0.05 3.72
N THR A 91 25.33 -1.07 3.25
CA THR A 91 26.52 -0.88 2.41
C THR A 91 26.14 -0.42 1.01
N GLN A 92 27.08 0.18 0.29
CA GLN A 92 26.83 0.61 -1.09
C GLN A 92 26.55 -0.58 -2.03
N GLN A 93 27.12 -1.75 -1.76
CA GLN A 93 26.82 -2.98 -2.50
C GLN A 93 25.38 -3.45 -2.27
N GLN A 94 24.90 -3.40 -1.03
CA GLN A 94 23.51 -3.76 -0.71
C GLN A 94 22.51 -2.79 -1.34
N LEU A 95 22.82 -1.50 -1.36
CA LEU A 95 22.00 -0.48 -2.02
C LEU A 95 21.82 -0.80 -3.51
N ARG A 96 22.91 -1.08 -4.22
CA ARG A 96 22.89 -1.37 -5.66
C ARG A 96 22.21 -2.70 -6.01
N THR A 97 22.30 -3.68 -5.12
CA THR A 97 21.74 -5.02 -5.37
C THR A 97 20.26 -5.13 -5.00
N THR A 98 19.77 -4.30 -4.08
CA THR A 98 18.38 -4.35 -3.60
C THR A 98 17.54 -3.31 -4.34
N GLN A 99 16.84 -3.77 -5.38
CA GLN A 99 16.00 -2.94 -6.24
C GLN A 99 14.55 -3.45 -6.24
N VAL A 100 13.62 -2.51 -6.14
CA VAL A 100 12.18 -2.75 -6.22
C VAL A 100 11.77 -2.86 -7.68
N GLU A 101 10.98 -3.88 -7.97
CA GLU A 101 10.41 -4.11 -9.28
C GLU A 101 9.13 -3.27 -9.41
N TYR A 102 9.12 -2.30 -10.31
CA TYR A 102 7.92 -1.57 -10.71
C TYR A 102 7.37 -2.12 -12.03
N CYS A 103 6.09 -2.46 -12.03
CA CYS A 103 5.43 -3.01 -13.20
C CYS A 103 5.09 -1.91 -14.21
N ASN A 104 5.58 -2.08 -15.44
CA ASN A 104 5.02 -1.38 -16.59
C ASN A 104 3.61 -1.89 -16.93
N ALA A 105 2.95 -1.24 -17.89
CA ALA A 105 1.57 -1.57 -18.26
C ALA A 105 1.39 -3.03 -18.74
N GLU A 106 2.40 -3.62 -19.40
CA GLU A 106 2.32 -4.99 -19.90
C GLU A 106 2.52 -6.00 -18.76
N GLN A 107 3.58 -5.82 -17.96
CA GLN A 107 3.86 -6.64 -16.79
C GLN A 107 2.70 -6.62 -15.79
N ARG A 108 2.00 -5.50 -15.66
CA ARG A 108 0.86 -5.36 -14.76
C ARG A 108 -0.29 -6.31 -15.11
N LYS A 109 -0.49 -6.64 -16.40
CA LYS A 109 -1.57 -7.54 -16.85
C LYS A 109 -1.48 -8.93 -16.23
N SER A 110 -0.29 -9.43 -15.92
CA SER A 110 -0.13 -10.75 -15.29
C SER A 110 -0.67 -10.81 -13.86
N TYR A 111 -0.84 -9.66 -13.20
CA TYR A 111 -1.34 -9.55 -11.84
C TYR A 111 -2.82 -9.14 -11.78
N GLU A 112 -3.41 -8.78 -12.92
CA GLU A 112 -4.79 -8.30 -12.98
C GLU A 112 -5.78 -9.41 -12.65
N LEU A 113 -6.80 -9.06 -11.86
CA LEU A 113 -7.85 -9.97 -11.45
C LEU A 113 -9.11 -9.78 -12.28
N ARG A 114 -9.82 -10.88 -12.51
CA ARG A 114 -11.16 -10.93 -13.08
C ARG A 114 -12.10 -11.61 -12.10
N PHE A 115 -13.27 -11.02 -11.89
CA PHE A 115 -14.37 -11.59 -11.11
C PHE A 115 -15.32 -12.31 -12.06
N VAL A 116 -15.62 -13.58 -11.75
CA VAL A 116 -16.44 -14.46 -12.59
C VAL A 116 -17.48 -15.12 -11.70
N SER A 117 -18.76 -14.98 -12.06
CA SER A 117 -19.87 -15.72 -11.47
C SER A 117 -20.14 -16.99 -12.28
N ASN A 118 -20.31 -18.13 -11.61
CA ASN A 118 -20.83 -19.33 -12.27
C ASN A 118 -22.37 -19.33 -12.18
N GLU A 119 -23.04 -19.79 -13.24
CA GLU A 119 -24.51 -19.84 -13.29
C GLU A 119 -25.11 -20.84 -12.28
N ASP A 120 -24.32 -21.83 -11.85
CA ASP A 120 -24.79 -22.93 -11.01
C ASP A 120 -24.85 -22.64 -9.50
N ASP A 121 -24.00 -21.75 -8.99
CA ASP A 121 -23.87 -21.50 -7.55
C ASP A 121 -23.98 -20.04 -7.11
N ASP A 122 -24.11 -19.09 -8.05
CA ASP A 122 -24.16 -17.65 -7.79
C ASP A 122 -22.96 -17.14 -6.96
N VAL A 123 -21.86 -17.91 -6.90
CA VAL A 123 -20.66 -17.54 -6.17
C VAL A 123 -19.67 -16.87 -7.11
N VAL A 124 -19.32 -15.62 -6.79
CA VAL A 124 -18.28 -14.89 -7.50
C VAL A 124 -16.91 -15.40 -7.10
N ARG A 125 -16.15 -15.86 -8.10
CA ARG A 125 -14.76 -16.32 -7.96
C ARG A 125 -13.80 -15.37 -8.65
N VAL A 126 -12.60 -15.30 -8.10
CA VAL A 126 -11.49 -14.49 -8.58
C VAL A 126 -10.52 -15.35 -9.38
N GLN A 127 -10.18 -14.90 -10.58
CA GLN A 127 -9.20 -15.51 -11.46
C GLN A 127 -8.17 -14.47 -11.91
N TYR A 128 -6.98 -14.90 -12.30
CA TYR A 128 -6.06 -14.00 -13.01
C TYR A 128 -6.59 -13.74 -14.42
N ALA A 129 -6.70 -12.48 -14.81
CA ALA A 129 -7.26 -12.08 -16.10
C ALA A 129 -6.44 -12.60 -17.29
N ALA A 130 -5.12 -12.70 -17.13
CA ALA A 130 -4.20 -13.16 -18.16
C ALA A 130 -4.23 -14.69 -18.40
N SER A 131 -4.30 -15.48 -17.33
CA SER A 131 -4.23 -16.95 -17.42
C SER A 131 -5.57 -17.65 -17.28
N GLY A 132 -6.60 -16.99 -16.74
CA GLY A 132 -7.87 -17.62 -16.36
C GLY A 132 -7.76 -18.55 -15.14
N CYS A 133 -6.57 -18.69 -14.55
CA CYS A 133 -6.39 -19.56 -13.39
C CYS A 133 -7.10 -18.99 -12.17
N VAL A 134 -7.84 -19.85 -11.47
CA VAL A 134 -8.46 -19.54 -10.17
C VAL A 134 -7.38 -19.15 -9.17
N VAL A 135 -7.61 -18.04 -8.46
CA VAL A 135 -6.67 -17.54 -7.49
C VAL A 135 -6.76 -18.33 -6.19
N ASN A 136 -5.61 -18.72 -5.65
CA ASN A 136 -5.50 -19.33 -4.33
C ASN A 136 -4.25 -18.79 -3.62
N THR A 137 -4.43 -18.22 -2.43
CA THR A 137 -3.34 -17.69 -1.61
C THR A 137 -2.87 -18.74 -0.61
N ASP A 138 -1.56 -19.01 -0.63
CA ASP A 138 -0.90 -19.80 0.41
C ASP A 138 -0.67 -18.99 1.70
N GLU A 139 -0.44 -19.71 2.79
CA GLU A 139 -0.14 -19.14 4.12
C GLU A 139 1.34 -18.84 4.34
N LEU A 140 2.22 -19.29 3.43
CA LEU A 140 3.67 -19.12 3.55
C LEU A 140 4.12 -17.70 3.18
N SER A 141 3.29 -16.97 2.45
CA SER A 141 3.60 -15.65 1.90
C SER A 141 2.53 -14.61 2.24
N LYS A 142 2.95 -13.35 2.40
CA LYS A 142 2.01 -12.22 2.43
C LYS A 142 1.50 -11.94 1.03
N TRP A 143 0.20 -12.06 0.81
CA TRP A 143 -0.48 -11.68 -0.42
C TRP A 143 -1.01 -10.26 -0.32
N ILE A 144 -0.66 -9.43 -1.30
CA ILE A 144 -0.99 -8.00 -1.33
C ILE A 144 -1.77 -7.66 -2.58
N PHE A 145 -2.71 -6.73 -2.44
CA PHE A 145 -3.49 -6.23 -3.57
C PHE A 145 -3.48 -4.70 -3.65
N VAL A 146 -3.73 -4.18 -4.85
CA VAL A 146 -3.97 -2.77 -5.14
C VAL A 146 -5.16 -2.66 -6.08
N ILE A 147 -5.99 -1.65 -5.88
CA ILE A 147 -7.02 -1.21 -6.82
C ILE A 147 -6.60 0.14 -7.40
N ASP A 148 -6.41 0.21 -8.72
CA ASP A 148 -6.05 1.46 -9.39
C ASP A 148 -7.25 2.42 -9.51
N LEU A 149 -7.02 3.65 -10.02
CA LEU A 149 -8.07 4.65 -10.21
C LEU A 149 -9.13 4.25 -11.25
N SER A 150 -8.86 3.25 -12.09
CA SER A 150 -9.84 2.70 -13.03
C SER A 150 -10.69 1.59 -12.41
N GLY A 151 -10.46 1.23 -11.14
CA GLY A 151 -11.15 0.14 -10.46
C GLY A 151 -10.59 -1.24 -10.77
N ARG A 152 -9.46 -1.35 -11.50
CA ARG A 152 -8.82 -2.65 -11.75
C ARG A 152 -8.07 -3.09 -10.50
N MET A 153 -8.25 -4.36 -10.14
CA MET A 153 -7.61 -4.96 -8.99
C MET A 153 -6.42 -5.84 -9.42
N TYR A 154 -5.29 -5.66 -8.75
CA TYR A 154 -4.07 -6.43 -8.97
C TYR A 154 -3.70 -7.18 -7.70
N LEU A 155 -3.17 -8.40 -7.85
CA LEU A 155 -2.80 -9.26 -6.73
C LEU A 155 -1.45 -9.93 -6.98
N GLY A 156 -0.64 -10.05 -5.93
CA GLY A 156 0.62 -10.75 -5.98
C GLY A 156 1.23 -11.01 -4.61
N ARG A 157 2.29 -11.82 -4.58
CA ARG A 157 3.07 -12.08 -3.37
C ARG A 157 3.98 -10.90 -3.07
N LYS A 158 3.94 -10.41 -1.83
CA LYS A 158 4.89 -9.42 -1.33
C LYS A 158 6.27 -10.07 -1.20
N ARG A 159 7.31 -9.40 -1.69
CA ARG A 159 8.72 -9.79 -1.53
C ARG A 159 9.47 -8.60 -0.92
N LYS A 160 9.98 -8.74 0.31
CA LYS A 160 10.67 -7.64 1.03
C LYS A 160 11.84 -7.10 0.18
N GLY A 161 11.97 -5.78 0.07
CA GLY A 161 12.97 -5.12 -0.76
C GLY A 161 12.84 -5.32 -2.28
N ARG A 162 11.80 -6.01 -2.77
CA ARG A 162 11.66 -6.37 -4.20
C ARG A 162 10.30 -6.09 -4.79
N PHE A 163 9.21 -6.37 -4.08
CA PHE A 163 7.86 -6.24 -4.63
C PHE A 163 6.84 -5.88 -3.56
N HIS A 164 6.24 -4.70 -3.69
CA HIS A 164 5.40 -4.03 -2.69
C HIS A 164 4.09 -3.57 -3.32
N HIS A 165 3.20 -2.92 -2.56
CA HIS A 165 1.96 -2.37 -3.13
C HIS A 165 2.25 -1.37 -4.25
N SER A 166 3.25 -0.51 -4.07
CA SER A 166 3.66 0.48 -5.06
C SER A 166 4.11 -0.17 -6.38
N SER A 167 4.66 -1.39 -6.33
CA SER A 167 5.16 -2.15 -7.49
C SER A 167 4.12 -2.29 -8.60
N PHE A 168 2.87 -2.62 -8.25
CA PHE A 168 1.82 -2.84 -9.25
C PHE A 168 1.61 -1.63 -10.14
N VAL A 169 1.62 -0.43 -9.55
CA VAL A 169 1.17 0.83 -10.20
C VAL A 169 2.32 1.80 -10.46
N SER A 170 3.57 1.40 -10.26
CA SER A 170 4.74 2.28 -10.42
C SER A 170 4.63 3.57 -9.61
N GLY A 171 4.15 3.45 -8.35
CA GLY A 171 3.96 4.59 -7.45
C GLY A 171 2.75 5.48 -7.75
N ALA A 172 1.97 5.20 -8.80
CA ALA A 172 0.78 5.97 -9.13
C ALA A 172 -0.31 5.87 -8.02
N PRO A 173 -1.23 6.85 -7.93
CA PRO A 173 -2.27 6.84 -6.92
C PRO A 173 -3.25 5.67 -7.08
N ILE A 174 -3.87 5.27 -5.97
CA ILE A 174 -4.74 4.09 -5.90
C ILE A 174 -6.06 4.39 -5.20
N LEU A 175 -7.08 3.55 -5.39
CA LEU A 175 -8.33 3.63 -4.64
C LEU A 175 -8.27 2.86 -3.33
N ALA A 176 -7.64 1.69 -3.32
CA ALA A 176 -7.51 0.83 -2.15
C ALA A 176 -6.31 -0.10 -2.26
N ALA A 177 -5.75 -0.49 -1.12
CA ALA A 177 -4.71 -1.50 -1.04
C ALA A 177 -4.82 -2.25 0.28
N GLY A 178 -4.29 -3.47 0.30
CA GLY A 178 -4.31 -4.27 1.52
C GLY A 178 -3.61 -5.61 1.36
N LYS A 179 -3.82 -6.45 2.36
CA LYS A 179 -3.56 -7.88 2.29
C LYS A 179 -4.88 -8.61 2.10
N ILE A 180 -4.83 -9.78 1.48
CA ILE A 180 -6.02 -10.55 1.15
C ILE A 180 -5.73 -12.04 1.23
N ILE A 181 -6.71 -12.81 1.69
CA ILE A 181 -6.73 -14.27 1.67
C ILE A 181 -7.82 -14.68 0.69
N ILE A 182 -7.45 -15.50 -0.28
CA ILE A 182 -8.36 -16.07 -1.28
C ILE A 182 -8.19 -17.59 -1.27
N LYS A 183 -9.28 -18.33 -1.08
CA LYS A 183 -9.29 -19.80 -1.14
C LYS A 183 -10.23 -20.25 -2.23
N ASN A 184 -9.74 -21.05 -3.18
CA ASN A 184 -10.52 -21.53 -4.33
C ASN A 184 -11.25 -20.41 -5.10
N GLY A 185 -10.59 -19.26 -5.26
CA GLY A 185 -11.15 -18.08 -5.91
C GLY A 185 -12.08 -17.23 -5.05
N ILE A 186 -12.43 -17.65 -3.82
CA ILE A 186 -13.32 -16.91 -2.93
C ILE A 186 -12.50 -16.07 -1.98
N ILE A 187 -12.83 -14.77 -1.88
CA ILE A 187 -12.18 -13.86 -0.92
C ILE A 187 -12.68 -14.20 0.48
N ILE A 188 -11.77 -14.66 1.34
CA ILE A 188 -12.10 -15.08 2.72
C ILE A 188 -11.85 -13.95 3.71
N ALA A 189 -10.74 -13.22 3.54
CA ALA A 189 -10.37 -12.16 4.47
C ALA A 189 -9.60 -11.03 3.79
N VAL A 190 -9.73 -9.84 4.34
CA VAL A 190 -9.04 -8.63 3.90
C VAL A 190 -8.54 -7.86 5.10
N GLU A 191 -7.26 -7.48 5.07
CA GLU A 191 -6.69 -6.46 5.96
C GLU A 191 -6.39 -5.21 5.12
N PRO A 192 -7.15 -4.12 5.23
CA PRO A 192 -6.99 -2.92 4.41
C PRO A 192 -5.82 -2.06 4.92
N HIS A 193 -4.60 -2.58 4.79
CA HIS A 193 -3.38 -1.94 5.24
C HIS A 193 -2.26 -2.01 4.19
N SER A 194 -1.69 -0.85 3.91
CA SER A 194 -0.46 -0.71 3.11
C SER A 194 0.49 0.27 3.79
N GLY A 195 1.75 -0.13 3.97
CA GLY A 195 2.79 0.80 4.44
C GLY A 195 3.08 1.93 3.45
N HIS A 196 2.91 1.66 2.14
CA HIS A 196 3.25 2.59 1.05
C HIS A 196 2.15 3.61 0.79
N PHE A 197 0.87 3.19 0.86
CA PHE A 197 -0.26 4.06 0.55
C PHE A 197 -1.06 4.51 1.76
N LYS A 198 -0.97 3.78 2.89
CA LYS A 198 -1.67 4.08 4.17
C LYS A 198 -3.17 4.39 3.97
N PRO A 199 -3.95 3.47 3.37
CA PRO A 199 -5.36 3.66 3.09
C PRO A 199 -6.18 3.97 4.36
N ARG A 200 -7.23 4.77 4.19
CA ARG A 200 -8.14 5.24 5.24
C ARG A 200 -9.52 4.61 5.08
N LEU A 201 -10.46 5.00 5.96
CA LEU A 201 -11.84 4.51 5.93
C LEU A 201 -12.51 4.70 4.56
N GLU A 202 -12.31 5.84 3.90
CA GLU A 202 -12.85 6.10 2.55
C GLU A 202 -12.36 5.09 1.51
N ASN A 203 -11.10 4.67 1.60
CA ASN A 203 -10.51 3.66 0.71
C ASN A 203 -11.08 2.26 1.00
N LEU A 204 -11.35 1.95 2.27
CA LEU A 204 -12.03 0.71 2.67
C LEU A 204 -13.48 0.68 2.16
N LEU A 205 -14.21 1.78 2.27
CA LEU A 205 -15.57 1.89 1.71
C LEU A 205 -15.55 1.75 0.19
N ALA A 206 -14.57 2.34 -0.50
CA ALA A 206 -14.37 2.17 -1.94
C ALA A 206 -14.11 0.70 -2.30
N LEU A 207 -13.26 0.01 -1.54
CA LEU A 207 -13.01 -1.43 -1.71
C LEU A 207 -14.31 -2.23 -1.60
N CYS A 208 -15.09 -2.02 -0.54
CA CYS A 208 -16.37 -2.71 -0.36
C CYS A 208 -17.34 -2.43 -1.53
N SER A 209 -17.41 -1.18 -1.99
CA SER A 209 -18.26 -0.82 -3.13
C SER A 209 -17.81 -1.49 -4.43
N ILE A 210 -16.51 -1.55 -4.70
CA ILE A 210 -15.97 -2.16 -5.92
C ILE A 210 -16.21 -3.68 -5.91
N LEU A 211 -15.91 -4.35 -4.79
CA LEU A 211 -16.18 -5.77 -4.64
C LEU A 211 -17.69 -6.08 -4.77
N GLY A 212 -18.55 -5.27 -4.15
CA GLY A 212 -20.00 -5.43 -4.25
C GLY A 212 -20.53 -5.20 -5.66
N ASN A 213 -19.97 -4.25 -6.42
CA ASN A 213 -20.30 -4.04 -7.83
C ASN A 213 -19.90 -5.23 -8.71
N HIS A 214 -18.89 -6.00 -8.31
CA HIS A 214 -18.52 -7.27 -8.94
C HIS A 214 -19.36 -8.46 -8.46
N GLY A 215 -20.37 -8.25 -7.61
CA GLY A 215 -21.24 -9.29 -7.09
C GLY A 215 -20.66 -10.10 -5.92
N VAL A 216 -19.51 -9.67 -5.37
CA VAL A 216 -18.93 -10.34 -4.21
C VAL A 216 -19.79 -10.05 -2.98
N ASP A 217 -20.16 -11.11 -2.25
CA ASP A 217 -20.86 -10.97 -0.97
C ASP A 217 -19.90 -10.44 0.11
N ILE A 218 -20.04 -9.15 0.43
CA ILE A 218 -19.20 -8.44 1.40
C ILE A 218 -19.39 -8.99 2.82
N ASP A 219 -20.58 -9.50 3.14
CA ASP A 219 -20.89 -10.02 4.47
C ASP A 219 -20.16 -11.36 4.73
N SER A 220 -19.73 -12.05 3.67
CA SER A 220 -18.93 -13.27 3.75
C SER A 220 -17.43 -13.03 3.97
N ILE A 221 -16.96 -11.78 3.83
CA ILE A 221 -15.54 -11.42 3.95
C ILE A 221 -15.21 -11.03 5.38
N ALA A 222 -14.20 -11.68 5.96
CA ALA A 222 -13.64 -11.25 7.23
C ALA A 222 -12.74 -10.00 7.06
N PHE A 223 -13.21 -8.84 7.50
CA PHE A 223 -12.40 -7.62 7.54
C PHE A 223 -11.60 -7.55 8.83
N ILE A 224 -10.28 -7.63 8.70
CA ILE A 224 -9.32 -7.65 9.81
C ILE A 224 -8.85 -6.22 10.10
N LYS A 225 -8.99 -5.78 11.35
CA LYS A 225 -8.59 -4.43 11.78
C LYS A 225 -7.05 -4.30 11.78
N PRO A 226 -6.47 -3.35 11.05
CA PRO A 226 -5.04 -3.11 11.13
C PRO A 226 -4.61 -2.61 12.51
N LYS A 227 -3.45 -3.06 13.02
CA LYS A 227 -2.92 -2.65 14.34
C LYS A 227 -2.79 -1.13 14.51
N LYS A 228 -2.42 -0.42 13.43
CA LYS A 228 -2.26 1.05 13.40
C LYS A 228 -3.57 1.82 13.14
N TRP A 229 -4.73 1.15 13.10
CA TRP A 229 -6.01 1.78 12.83
C TRP A 229 -6.60 2.44 14.08
N THR A 230 -6.56 3.77 14.13
CA THR A 230 -6.93 4.56 15.31
C THR A 230 -8.40 4.96 15.35
N CYS A 231 -9.09 5.00 14.21
CA CYS A 231 -10.50 5.38 14.14
C CYS A 231 -11.43 4.23 14.53
N ALA A 232 -12.72 4.54 14.70
CA ALA A 232 -13.75 3.53 14.91
C ALA A 232 -13.69 2.46 13.80
N TRP A 233 -13.71 1.19 14.22
CA TRP A 233 -13.72 0.06 13.30
C TRP A 233 -15.16 -0.40 13.11
N SER A 234 -15.65 -0.29 11.88
CA SER A 234 -17.07 -0.51 11.57
C SER A 234 -17.45 -1.99 11.38
N PHE A 235 -16.48 -2.90 11.38
CA PHE A 235 -16.69 -4.32 11.14
C PHE A 235 -16.66 -5.12 12.45
N PRO A 236 -17.43 -6.22 12.56
CA PRO A 236 -17.42 -7.05 13.75
C PRO A 236 -16.02 -7.60 14.03
N PRO A 237 -15.61 -7.70 15.31
CA PRO A 237 -14.33 -8.28 15.68
C PRO A 237 -14.23 -9.72 15.19
N GLN A 238 -13.05 -10.10 14.67
CA GLN A 238 -12.74 -11.43 14.15
C GLN A 238 -11.67 -12.08 15.02
N PRO A 239 -12.02 -12.69 16.17
CA PRO A 239 -11.05 -13.19 17.14
C PRO A 239 -10.24 -14.40 16.66
N ASP A 240 -10.78 -15.18 15.72
CA ASP A 240 -10.15 -16.43 15.24
C ASP A 240 -9.34 -16.25 13.94
N LEU A 241 -9.37 -15.05 13.34
CA LEU A 241 -8.67 -14.70 12.11
C LEU A 241 -7.66 -13.57 12.40
N GLU A 242 -6.82 -13.81 13.39
CA GLU A 242 -5.61 -13.02 13.53
C GLU A 242 -4.67 -13.41 12.37
N LEU A 243 -4.51 -12.49 11.42
CA LEU A 243 -3.38 -12.46 10.48
C LEU A 243 -2.08 -12.14 11.26
N GLU A 244 -1.82 -12.84 12.36
CA GLU A 244 -0.63 -12.66 13.16
C GLU A 244 0.49 -13.61 12.71
N ASP A 245 1.63 -12.96 12.43
CA ASP A 245 2.99 -13.48 12.45
C ASP A 245 3.41 -14.54 11.43
N PHE A 246 3.25 -14.21 10.14
CA PHE A 246 4.32 -14.50 9.19
C PHE A 246 5.21 -13.27 9.00
N ALA A 247 6.42 -13.32 9.55
CA ALA A 247 7.54 -12.39 9.42
C ALA A 247 7.38 -10.98 10.04
N ALA A 248 8.22 -10.75 11.05
CA ALA A 248 8.87 -9.49 11.44
C ALA A 248 8.17 -8.20 10.97
N SER A 249 7.70 -7.41 11.94
CA SER A 249 7.59 -5.94 11.89
C SER A 249 7.96 -5.37 10.52
N ASP A 250 6.97 -5.25 9.64
CA ASP A 250 7.12 -4.99 8.21
C ASP A 250 7.41 -3.52 7.88
N THR A 251 7.81 -2.76 8.89
CA THR A 251 8.32 -1.40 8.76
C THR A 251 9.73 -1.39 9.34
N ASP A 252 10.74 -1.60 8.49
CA ASP A 252 12.10 -1.14 8.82
C ASP A 252 12.11 0.40 8.98
N TYR A 253 11.08 1.07 8.45
CA TYR A 253 10.71 2.45 8.69
C TYR A 253 10.16 2.60 10.12
N GLY A 254 11.05 2.64 11.10
CA GLY A 254 10.76 3.13 12.45
C GLY A 254 10.13 4.53 12.37
N ALA A 255 9.20 4.82 13.28
CA ALA A 255 8.68 6.17 13.45
C ALA A 255 9.85 7.09 13.81
N ASP A 256 10.32 7.85 12.83
CA ASP A 256 11.28 8.92 13.04
C ASP A 256 10.59 9.94 13.96
N LYS A 257 11.03 10.01 15.23
CA LYS A 257 10.56 10.99 16.20
C LYS A 257 10.96 12.43 15.82
N SER A 258 11.82 12.59 14.82
CA SER A 258 12.36 13.86 14.36
C SER A 258 11.32 14.76 13.68
N ASP A 259 10.37 14.21 12.92
CA ASP A 259 9.34 15.01 12.22
C ASP A 259 8.31 15.67 13.17
N LEU A 260 8.11 15.10 14.36
CA LEU A 260 7.24 15.68 15.40
C LEU A 260 7.91 16.86 16.11
N GLU A 261 9.23 16.85 16.26
CA GLU A 261 9.96 17.96 16.86
C GLU A 261 10.15 19.12 15.87
N GLU A 262 10.41 18.86 14.59
CA GLU A 262 10.47 19.92 13.55
C GLU A 262 9.13 20.67 13.43
N SER A 263 8.01 19.94 13.52
CA SER A 263 6.67 20.54 13.45
C SER A 263 6.32 21.37 14.70
N GLN A 264 6.84 21.00 15.87
CA GLN A 264 6.65 21.77 17.11
C GLN A 264 7.56 23.00 17.16
N THR A 265 8.77 22.91 16.60
CA THR A 265 9.72 24.01 16.56
C THR A 265 9.25 25.13 15.63
N LEU A 266 8.71 24.77 14.45
CA LEU A 266 8.12 25.73 13.50
C LEU A 266 6.86 26.44 14.03
N LEU A 267 6.10 25.81 14.92
CA LEU A 267 4.93 26.44 15.55
C LEU A 267 5.33 27.40 16.67
N GLN A 268 6.44 27.16 17.37
CA GLN A 268 6.96 28.07 18.41
C GLN A 268 7.61 29.34 17.82
N GLU A 269 8.16 29.27 16.61
CA GLU A 269 8.78 30.44 15.94
C GLU A 269 7.77 31.38 15.28
N LEU A 270 6.51 30.97 15.11
CA LEU A 270 5.43 31.82 14.60
C LEU A 270 4.62 32.53 15.70
N GLU A 271 4.90 32.23 16.97
CA GLU A 271 4.24 32.83 18.15
C GLU A 271 5.15 33.82 18.93
N GLN A 272 6.32 34.19 18.40
CA GLN A 272 7.18 35.27 18.92
C GLN A 272 7.27 36.43 17.94
#